data_AF-A0A0A2V451-F1
#
_entry.id   AF-A0A0A2V451-F1
#
_cell.length_a   1.000
_cell.length_b   1.000
_cell.length_c   1.000
_cell.angle_alpha   90.00
_cell.angle_beta   90.00
_cell.angle_gamma   90.00
#
_symmetry.space_group_name_H-M   'P 1'
#
loop_
_entity.id
_entity.type
_entity.pdbx_description
1 polymer ?
#
loop_
_entity_poly.entity_id
_entity_poly.type
_entity_poly.pdbx_seq_one_letter_code
_entity_poly.pdbx_strand_id
1 'polypeptide(L)'
;MDWKYGKNGPDETFDVIHARQIGGSVRNWKNLLSQCLKHTKPGGLLEIQEPGAWMRSEDDTMSKETLKGLLIDAGFVDVHEEAIKV
;
A
#
# COMPACT_ATOMS: atom_id res chain seq x y z
N MET A 1 -15.27 -11.43 18.85
CA MET A 1 -15.46 -10.14 18.15
C MET A 1 -15.78 -10.50 16.71
N ASP A 2 -17.04 -10.37 16.28
CA ASP A 2 -17.37 -10.52 14.88
C ASP A 2 -16.91 -9.26 14.14
N TRP A 3 -15.94 -9.42 13.25
CA TRP A 3 -15.41 -8.32 12.45
C TRP A 3 -16.49 -7.86 11.46
N LYS A 4 -16.84 -6.57 11.51
CA LYS A 4 -17.98 -5.98 10.80
C LYS A 4 -17.82 -5.90 9.28
N TYR A 5 -16.61 -6.03 8.74
CA TYR A 5 -16.30 -5.82 7.31
C TYR A 5 -15.74 -7.09 6.64
N GLY A 6 -16.13 -8.27 7.15
CA GLY A 6 -15.49 -9.55 6.80
C GLY A 6 -16.24 -10.37 5.78
N LYS A 7 -17.44 -9.95 5.42
CA LYS A 7 -18.28 -10.69 4.51
C LYS A 7 -18.14 -10.01 3.16
N ASN A 8 -17.09 -10.43 2.44
CA ASN A 8 -16.63 -10.12 1.06
C ASN A 8 -17.69 -9.82 -0.02
N GLY A 9 -18.78 -9.14 0.30
CA GLY A 9 -19.71 -8.56 -0.64
C GLY A 9 -19.08 -7.30 -1.23
N PRO A 10 -19.33 -7.00 -2.51
CA PRO A 10 -18.80 -5.81 -3.18
C PRO A 10 -19.12 -4.49 -2.46
N ASP A 11 -20.15 -4.49 -1.59
CA ASP A 11 -20.58 -3.33 -0.80
C ASP A 11 -19.71 -3.06 0.45
N GLU A 12 -18.83 -3.97 0.86
CA GLU A 12 -17.90 -3.79 1.99
C GLU A 12 -16.52 -3.26 1.56
N THR A 13 -16.49 -2.45 0.50
CA THR A 13 -15.28 -1.75 0.05
C THR A 13 -15.18 -0.37 0.72
N PHE A 14 -13.96 0.08 0.94
CA PHE A 14 -13.67 1.37 1.57
C PHE A 14 -13.47 2.46 0.52
N ASP A 15 -13.90 3.68 0.83
CA ASP A 15 -13.58 4.87 0.04
C ASP A 15 -12.11 5.27 0.21
N VAL A 16 -11.57 5.05 1.40
CA VAL A 16 -10.17 5.32 1.75
C VAL A 16 -9.60 4.19 2.59
N ILE A 17 -8.42 3.71 2.23
CA ILE A 17 -7.56 2.90 3.09
C ILE A 17 -6.34 3.74 3.45
N HIS A 18 -6.04 3.88 4.74
CA HIS A 18 -4.90 4.64 5.24
C HIS A 18 -3.96 3.74 6.05
N ALA A 19 -2.66 3.87 5.82
CA ALA A 19 -1.62 3.20 6.58
C ALA A 19 -0.48 4.16 6.94
N ARG A 20 0.02 4.06 8.18
CA ARG A 20 1.16 4.87 8.64
C ARG A 20 2.04 4.06 9.58
N GLN A 21 3.35 4.09 9.35
CA GLN A 21 4.39 3.47 10.18
C GLN A 21 4.19 1.96 10.42
N ILE A 22 3.80 1.23 9.38
CA ILE A 22 3.65 -0.23 9.36
C ILE A 22 4.82 -0.96 8.69
N GLY A 23 5.83 -0.26 8.16
CA GLY A 23 6.93 -0.89 7.41
C GLY A 23 7.68 -2.00 8.15
N GLY A 24 7.81 -1.89 9.47
CA GLY A 24 8.40 -2.95 10.31
C GLY A 24 7.49 -4.17 10.54
N SER A 25 6.20 -4.09 10.18
CA SER A 25 5.18 -5.12 10.42
C SER A 25 4.74 -5.83 9.14
N VAL A 26 5.15 -5.35 7.96
CA VAL A 26 4.72 -5.88 6.66
C VAL A 26 5.85 -6.67 6.00
N ARG A 27 5.71 -8.00 6.00
CA ARG A 27 6.67 -8.90 5.30
C ARG A 27 6.46 -8.95 3.78
N ASN A 28 5.22 -8.90 3.32
CA ASN A 28 4.87 -9.06 1.91
C ASN A 28 3.99 -7.90 1.44
N TRP A 29 4.64 -6.85 0.94
CA TRP A 29 3.98 -5.66 0.43
C TRP A 29 3.11 -5.94 -0.80
N LYS A 30 3.54 -6.81 -1.73
CA LYS A 30 2.72 -7.17 -2.91
C LYS A 30 1.37 -7.74 -2.50
N ASN A 31 1.36 -8.63 -1.51
CA ASN A 31 0.12 -9.20 -1.00
C ASN A 31 -0.75 -8.14 -0.30
N LEU A 32 -0.15 -7.29 0.54
CA LEU A 32 -0.90 -6.22 1.21
C LEU A 32 -1.54 -5.27 0.19
N LEU A 33 -0.79 -4.81 -0.81
CA LEU A 33 -1.30 -3.89 -1.82
C LEU A 33 -2.38 -4.52 -2.70
N SER A 34 -2.28 -5.81 -3.04
CA SER A 34 -3.35 -6.55 -3.72
C SER A 34 -4.65 -6.59 -2.90
N GLN A 35 -4.53 -6.78 -1.58
CA GLN A 35 -5.69 -6.74 -0.67
C GLN A 35 -6.26 -5.33 -0.58
N CYS A 36 -5.42 -4.30 -0.46
CA CYS A 36 -5.87 -2.91 -0.48
C CYS A 36 -6.64 -2.60 -1.77
N LEU A 37 -6.13 -3.01 -2.94
CA LEU A 37 -6.82 -2.76 -4.21
C LEU A 37 -8.19 -3.45 -4.26
N LYS A 38 -8.27 -4.72 -3.84
CA LYS A 38 -9.54 -5.47 -3.80
C LYS A 38 -10.57 -4.80 -2.89
N HIS A 39 -10.13 -4.22 -1.77
CA HIS A 39 -11.00 -3.66 -0.75
C HIS A 39 -11.18 -2.14 -0.85
N THR A 40 -10.62 -1.49 -1.87
CA THR A 40 -10.86 -0.08 -2.18
C THR A 40 -11.86 0.01 -3.33
N LYS A 41 -12.84 0.91 -3.23
CA LYS A 41 -13.78 1.16 -4.33
C LYS A 41 -13.05 1.63 -5.59
N PRO A 42 -13.56 1.37 -6.80
CA PRO A 42 -13.10 2.08 -7.99
C PRO A 42 -13.18 3.60 -7.79
N GLY A 43 -12.06 4.30 -7.95
CA GLY A 43 -11.93 5.74 -7.68
C GLY A 43 -11.68 6.11 -6.21
N GLY A 44 -11.60 5.13 -5.30
CA GLY A 44 -11.18 5.34 -3.91
C GLY A 44 -9.67 5.55 -3.77
N LEU A 45 -9.23 5.90 -2.57
CA LEU A 45 -7.85 6.28 -2.26
C LEU A 45 -7.16 5.25 -1.36
N LEU A 46 -5.93 4.90 -1.70
CA LEU A 46 -4.97 4.31 -0.77
C LEU A 46 -3.92 5.36 -0.41
N GLU A 47 -3.83 5.71 0.87
CA GLU A 47 -2.81 6.61 1.40
C GLU A 47 -1.83 5.82 2.29
N ILE A 48 -0.53 5.92 1.98
CA ILE A 48 0.54 5.30 2.79
C ILE A 48 1.54 6.37 3.20
N GLN A 49 1.67 6.57 4.51
CA GLN A 49 2.68 7.44 5.11
C GLN A 49 3.77 6.58 5.77
N GLU A 50 4.79 6.24 4.99
CA GLU A 50 5.95 5.49 5.46
C GLU A 50 7.22 6.37 5.41
N PRO A 51 8.06 6.35 6.45
CA PRO A 51 9.44 6.78 6.26
C PRO A 51 10.09 5.86 5.22
N GLY A 52 11.02 6.38 4.42
CA GLY A 52 11.79 5.57 3.47
C GLY A 52 12.59 4.48 4.18
N ALA A 53 11.95 3.35 4.50
CA ALA A 53 12.51 2.28 5.31
C ALA A 53 13.21 1.21 4.47
N TRP A 54 13.23 1.39 3.14
CA TRP A 54 13.92 0.45 2.27
C TRP A 54 15.40 0.74 2.22
N MET A 55 16.14 -0.26 2.70
CA MET A 55 17.56 -0.40 2.43
C MET A 55 17.74 -0.53 0.91
N ARG A 56 18.44 0.45 0.34
CA ARG A 56 18.89 0.44 -1.05
C ARG A 56 20.40 0.17 -1.05
N SER A 57 20.86 -0.62 -2.00
CA SER A 57 22.28 -0.74 -2.29
C SER A 57 22.57 -0.16 -3.67
N GLU A 58 23.70 0.54 -3.80
CA GLU A 58 24.14 1.13 -5.07
C GLU A 58 24.85 0.12 -5.98
N ASP A 59 25.21 -1.05 -5.47
CA ASP A 59 25.93 -2.11 -6.21
C ASP A 59 25.00 -3.14 -6.88
N ASP A 60 23.72 -2.80 -7.06
CA ASP A 60 22.68 -3.65 -7.66
C ASP A 60 22.41 -4.98 -6.94
N THR A 61 23.00 -5.24 -5.77
CA THR A 61 22.78 -6.49 -5.01
C THR A 61 21.46 -6.52 -4.26
N MET A 62 20.80 -5.37 -4.10
CA MET A 62 19.51 -5.25 -3.43
C MET A 62 18.38 -4.96 -4.40
N SER A 63 17.16 -5.32 -4.00
CA SER A 63 15.95 -5.01 -4.75
C SER A 63 15.85 -3.51 -5.04
N LYS A 64 15.60 -3.17 -6.30
CA LYS A 64 15.28 -1.81 -6.76
C LYS A 64 13.77 -1.51 -6.63
N GLU A 65 13.00 -2.39 -6.00
CA GLU A 65 11.57 -2.19 -5.78
C GLU A 65 11.35 -0.93 -4.93
N THR A 66 10.32 -0.18 -5.32
CA THR A 66 9.85 1.02 -4.62
C THR A 66 8.36 0.90 -4.40
N LEU A 67 7.77 1.71 -3.51
CA LEU A 67 6.36 1.62 -3.13
C LEU A 67 5.53 1.99 -4.30
N LYS A 68 5.97 3.08 -4.95
CA LYS A 68 5.47 3.53 -6.22
C LYS A 68 5.44 2.41 -7.25
N GLY A 69 6.55 1.69 -7.44
CA GLY A 69 6.62 0.56 -8.37
C GLY A 69 5.62 -0.55 -7.99
N LEU A 70 5.61 -0.96 -6.72
CA LEU A 70 4.71 -1.99 -6.21
C LEU A 70 3.23 -1.60 -6.29
N LEU A 71 2.90 -0.32 -6.13
CA LEU A 71 1.55 0.23 -6.28
C LEU A 71 1.09 0.15 -7.74
N ILE A 72 1.96 0.56 -8.67
CA ILE A 72 1.69 0.47 -10.11
C ILE A 72 1.51 -0.99 -10.52
N ASP A 73 2.41 -1.88 -10.09
CA ASP A 73 2.34 -3.32 -10.37
C ASP A 73 1.07 -3.97 -9.80
N ALA A 74 0.59 -3.48 -8.65
CA ALA A 74 -0.66 -3.95 -8.06
C ALA A 74 -1.89 -3.50 -8.88
N GLY A 75 -1.79 -2.42 -9.65
CA GLY A 75 -2.86 -1.85 -10.47
C GLY A 75 -3.42 -0.51 -9.97
N PHE A 76 -2.76 0.14 -9.01
CA PHE A 76 -3.11 1.52 -8.63
C PHE A 76 -2.71 2.50 -9.74
N VAL A 77 -3.56 3.49 -9.95
CA VAL A 77 -3.35 4.60 -10.90
C VAL A 77 -3.17 5.90 -10.12
N ASP A 78 -2.67 6.94 -10.78
CA ASP A 78 -2.45 8.28 -10.18
C ASP A 78 -1.56 8.26 -8.92
N VAL A 79 -0.49 7.47 -8.95
CA VAL A 79 0.39 7.27 -7.78
C VAL A 79 1.31 8.49 -7.59
N HIS A 80 1.03 9.26 -6.54
CA HIS A 80 1.83 10.40 -6.08
C HIS A 80 2.70 10.03 -4.87
N GLU A 81 3.91 10.59 -4.81
CA GLU A 81 4.82 10.46 -3.66
C GLU A 81 5.27 11.87 -3.27
N GLU A 82 5.06 12.24 -2.01
CA GLU A 82 5.45 13.54 -1.46
C GLU A 82 6.33 13.35 -0.23
N ALA A 83 7.45 14.08 -0.18
CA ALA A 83 8.31 14.14 1.00
C ALA A 83 7.85 15.29 1.90
N ILE A 84 7.29 14.96 3.06
CA ILE A 84 6.83 15.95 4.04
C ILE A 84 7.96 16.28 5.01
N LYS A 85 8.30 17.57 5.12
CA LYS A 85 9.24 18.07 6.13
C LYS A 85 8.48 18.29 7.45
N VAL A 86 8.90 17.60 8.51
CA VAL A 86 8.42 17.81 9.88
C VAL A 86 9.20 18.90 10.61
#